data_AF-A0A843IYC6-F1
#
_entry.id   AF-A0A843IYC6-F1
#
_cell.length_a   1.000
_cell.length_b   1.000
_cell.length_c   1.000
_cell.angle_alpha   90.00
_cell.angle_beta   90.00
_cell.angle_gamma   90.00
#
_symmetry.space_group_name_H-M   'P 1'
#
loop_
_entity.id
_entity.type
_entity.pdbx_description
1 polymer ?
#
loop_
_entity_poly.entity_id
_entity_poly.type
_entity_poly.pdbx_seq_one_letter_code
_entity_poly.pdbx_strand_id
1 'polypeptide(L)'
;MSAQMPEKVAEAGLEDWYASLSEMDRIKIARYIDGADASSGFSLILSLVRLAIADENYRFGLSLCVSTSQMPFDAYQRFLINEEFIDVLIGREMYDDAKNVCNINLQLFDRVKDRILADNGGAYPSRLAFRNRYLDIIVGVEAQYEEGYRMLDKYHEMGLLSDDDLEYRRNSLKVHRLQRTFDGVYTYRPKGE
;
A
#
# COMPACT_ATOMS: atom_id res chain seq x y z
N MET A 1 17.15 -23.06 16.84
CA MET A 1 16.04 -23.53 17.71
C MET A 1 14.77 -23.24 16.94
N SER A 2 13.99 -24.27 16.60
CA SER A 2 12.69 -24.08 15.96
C SER A 2 11.84 -23.11 16.80
N ALA A 3 11.41 -22.00 16.20
CA ALA A 3 10.49 -21.08 16.87
C ALA A 3 9.17 -21.82 17.14
N GLN A 4 8.87 -22.09 18.41
CA GLN A 4 7.61 -22.68 18.81
C GLN A 4 6.46 -21.79 18.27
N MET A 5 5.43 -22.43 17.71
CA MET A 5 4.29 -21.72 17.14
C MET A 5 3.57 -20.92 18.24
N PRO A 6 3.34 -19.61 18.04
CA PRO A 6 2.56 -18.82 18.99
C PRO A 6 1.11 -19.30 19.08
N GLU A 7 0.52 -19.29 20.27
CA GLU A 7 -0.87 -19.73 20.51
C GLU A 7 -1.87 -18.96 19.65
N LYS A 8 -1.72 -17.63 19.54
CA LYS A 8 -2.53 -16.76 18.68
C LYS A 8 -2.57 -17.19 17.21
N VAL A 9 -1.52 -17.84 16.70
CA VAL A 9 -1.48 -18.34 15.31
C VAL A 9 -2.38 -19.57 15.17
N ALA A 10 -2.36 -20.46 16.15
CA ALA A 10 -3.21 -21.65 16.17
C ALA A 10 -4.68 -21.26 16.38
N GLU A 11 -4.96 -20.37 17.33
CA GLU A 11 -6.32 -19.86 17.57
C GLU A 11 -6.93 -19.17 16.33
N ALA A 12 -6.09 -18.51 15.53
CA ALA A 12 -6.49 -17.89 14.29
C ALA A 12 -6.64 -18.86 13.10
N GLY A 13 -6.36 -20.16 13.29
CA GLY A 13 -6.46 -21.21 12.26
C GLY A 13 -5.43 -21.08 11.15
N LEU A 14 -4.21 -20.63 11.48
CA LEU A 14 -3.15 -20.33 10.54
C LEU A 14 -1.93 -21.26 10.66
N GLU A 15 -2.11 -22.47 11.19
CA GLU A 15 -1.02 -23.43 11.43
C GLU A 15 -0.30 -23.81 10.12
N ASP A 16 -1.06 -24.16 9.09
CA ASP A 16 -0.51 -24.55 7.78
C ASP A 16 0.21 -23.39 7.10
N TRP A 17 -0.36 -22.18 7.20
CA TRP A 17 0.28 -20.96 6.72
C TRP A 17 1.61 -20.73 7.45
N TYR A 18 1.60 -20.77 8.79
CA TYR A 18 2.79 -20.54 9.61
C TYR A 18 3.88 -21.58 9.33
N ALA A 19 3.51 -22.84 9.13
CA ALA A 19 4.42 -23.92 8.77
C ALA A 19 5.09 -23.69 7.41
N SER A 20 4.41 -23.03 6.47
CA SER A 20 4.95 -22.68 5.15
C SER A 20 5.99 -21.55 5.17
N LEU A 21 6.05 -20.77 6.26
CA LEU A 21 6.96 -19.64 6.38
C LEU A 21 8.41 -20.06 6.64
N SER A 22 9.34 -19.19 6.21
CA SER A 22 10.75 -19.35 6.53
C SER A 22 10.99 -19.31 8.06
N GLU A 23 12.07 -19.94 8.54
CA GLU A 23 12.43 -19.86 9.98
C GLU A 23 12.63 -18.41 10.42
N MET A 24 13.25 -17.58 9.57
CA MET A 24 13.44 -16.15 9.82
C MET A 24 12.13 -15.39 9.97
N ASP A 25 11.13 -15.68 9.14
CA ASP A 25 9.82 -15.02 9.23
C ASP A 25 9.05 -15.48 10.47
N ARG A 26 9.13 -16.76 10.83
CA ARG A 26 8.57 -17.29 12.08
C ARG A 26 9.17 -16.62 13.32
N ILE A 27 10.49 -16.42 13.34
CA ILE A 27 11.16 -15.66 14.42
C ILE A 27 10.66 -14.22 14.49
N LYS A 28 10.42 -13.57 13.34
CA LYS A 28 9.90 -12.20 13.32
C LYS A 28 8.46 -12.12 13.79
N ILE A 29 7.61 -13.08 13.43
CA ILE A 29 6.23 -13.16 13.94
C ILE A 29 6.24 -13.14 15.47
N ALA A 30 7.10 -13.91 16.12
CA ALA A 30 7.21 -13.93 17.58
C ALA A 30 7.51 -12.56 18.22
N ARG A 31 8.09 -11.60 17.46
CA ARG A 31 8.33 -10.22 17.95
C ARG A 31 7.08 -9.34 17.89
N TYR A 32 6.17 -9.61 16.96
CA TYR A 32 4.99 -8.78 16.69
C TYR A 32 3.70 -9.36 17.26
N ILE A 33 3.68 -10.66 17.56
CA ILE A 33 2.46 -11.42 17.87
C ILE A 33 1.69 -10.87 19.07
N ASP A 34 2.39 -10.34 20.08
CA ASP A 34 1.75 -9.82 21.30
C ASP A 34 0.90 -8.59 21.02
N GLY A 35 1.37 -7.71 20.11
CA GLY A 35 0.66 -6.52 19.67
C GLY A 35 -0.35 -6.76 18.54
N ALA A 36 -0.41 -7.97 17.99
CA ALA A 36 -1.25 -8.28 16.83
C ALA A 36 -2.69 -8.67 17.24
N ASP A 37 -3.65 -8.19 16.45
CA ASP A 37 -5.07 -8.59 16.53
C ASP A 37 -5.25 -10.00 15.97
N ALA A 38 -5.56 -10.97 16.84
CA ALA A 38 -5.76 -12.38 16.48
C ALA A 38 -7.24 -12.78 16.38
N SER A 39 -8.18 -11.83 16.25
CA SER A 39 -9.62 -12.10 16.17
C SER A 39 -10.03 -12.98 14.97
N SER A 40 -9.20 -13.03 13.93
CA SER A 40 -9.34 -13.94 12.79
C SER A 40 -7.98 -14.12 12.10
N GLY A 41 -7.83 -15.16 11.27
CA GLY A 41 -6.61 -15.33 10.46
C GLY A 41 -6.30 -14.12 9.57
N PHE A 42 -7.32 -13.50 8.97
CA PHE A 42 -7.16 -12.28 8.20
C PHE A 42 -6.70 -11.11 9.08
N SER A 43 -7.35 -10.89 10.23
CA SER A 43 -7.00 -9.83 11.18
C SER A 43 -5.55 -9.97 11.64
N LEU A 44 -5.11 -11.20 11.92
CA LEU A 44 -3.75 -11.48 12.38
C LEU A 44 -2.72 -11.08 11.34
N ILE A 45 -2.91 -11.53 10.10
CA ILE A 45 -1.98 -11.22 9.01
C ILE A 45 -1.95 -9.72 8.73
N LEU A 46 -3.12 -9.07 8.62
CA LEU A 46 -3.20 -7.63 8.37
C LEU A 46 -2.52 -6.84 9.50
N SER A 47 -2.75 -7.23 10.75
CA SER A 47 -2.12 -6.60 11.92
C SER A 47 -0.61 -6.78 11.93
N LEU A 48 -0.10 -7.98 11.59
CA LEU A 48 1.33 -8.24 11.49
C LEU A 48 1.99 -7.41 10.38
N VAL A 49 1.33 -7.26 9.22
CA VAL A 49 1.83 -6.39 8.14
C VAL A 49 1.90 -4.93 8.60
N ARG A 50 0.84 -4.42 9.24
CA ARG A 50 0.81 -3.04 9.76
C ARG A 50 1.87 -2.76 10.80
N LEU A 51 2.08 -3.70 11.73
CA LEU A 51 3.15 -3.60 12.73
C LEU A 51 4.53 -3.60 12.05
N ALA A 52 4.73 -4.44 11.03
CA ALA A 52 5.97 -4.44 10.27
C ALA A 52 6.21 -3.12 9.51
N ILE A 53 5.15 -2.49 8.97
CA ILE A 53 5.22 -1.17 8.32
C ILE A 53 5.57 -0.09 9.36
N ALA A 54 4.93 -0.11 10.53
CA ALA A 54 5.18 0.86 11.60
C ALA A 54 6.64 0.83 12.10
N ASP A 55 7.27 -0.35 12.07
CA ASP A 55 8.68 -0.57 12.40
C ASP A 55 9.63 -0.39 11.19
N GLU A 56 9.13 0.05 10.04
CA GLU A 56 9.87 0.15 8.77
C GLU A 56 10.54 -1.17 8.32
N ASN A 57 10.05 -2.31 8.82
CA ASN A 57 10.53 -3.64 8.48
C ASN A 57 9.86 -4.14 7.19
N TYR A 58 10.00 -3.36 6.11
CA TYR A 58 9.35 -3.63 4.83
C TYR A 58 9.79 -4.95 4.21
N ARG A 59 10.97 -5.48 4.55
CA ARG A 59 11.39 -6.82 4.11
C ARG A 59 10.51 -7.91 4.70
N PHE A 60 10.12 -7.79 5.96
CA PHE A 60 9.20 -8.73 6.58
C PHE A 60 7.77 -8.52 6.09
N GLY A 61 7.32 -7.26 6.02
CA GLY A 61 6.02 -6.90 5.46
C GLY A 61 5.82 -7.47 4.05
N LEU A 62 6.87 -7.44 3.21
CA LEU A 62 6.84 -8.03 1.87
C LEU A 62 6.62 -9.54 1.92
N SER A 63 7.36 -10.26 2.78
CA SER A 63 7.20 -11.72 2.93
C SER A 63 5.77 -12.07 3.34
N LEU A 64 5.22 -11.34 4.32
CA LEU A 64 3.84 -11.52 4.77
C LEU A 64 2.83 -11.27 3.63
N CYS A 65 2.92 -10.14 2.94
CA CYS A 65 1.99 -9.81 1.85
C CYS A 65 2.02 -10.86 0.72
N VAL A 66 3.22 -11.29 0.30
CA VAL A 66 3.40 -12.32 -0.74
C VAL A 66 2.81 -13.66 -0.31
N SER A 67 2.95 -14.02 0.97
CA SER A 67 2.39 -15.27 1.51
C SER A 67 0.86 -15.34 1.43
N THR A 68 0.17 -14.19 1.28
CA THR A 68 -1.30 -14.14 1.15
C THR A 68 -1.81 -14.39 -0.26
N SER A 69 -0.94 -14.55 -1.26
CA SER A 69 -1.34 -14.65 -2.68
C SER A 69 -2.29 -15.80 -2.97
N GLN A 70 -2.16 -16.93 -2.26
CA GLN A 70 -2.99 -18.13 -2.42
C GLN A 70 -4.11 -18.23 -1.36
N MET A 71 -4.22 -17.26 -0.45
CA MET A 71 -5.26 -17.28 0.57
C MET A 71 -6.62 -16.91 -0.02
N PRO A 72 -7.71 -17.59 0.40
CA PRO A 72 -9.06 -17.37 -0.12
C PRO A 72 -9.70 -16.12 0.49
N PHE A 73 -9.08 -14.96 0.30
CA PHE A 73 -9.61 -13.66 0.73
C PHE A 73 -10.74 -13.18 -0.18
N ASP A 74 -11.79 -12.62 0.43
CA ASP A 74 -12.82 -11.92 -0.31
C ASP A 74 -12.27 -10.62 -0.95
N ALA A 75 -13.07 -9.96 -1.79
CA ALA A 75 -12.64 -8.74 -2.49
C ALA A 75 -12.24 -7.61 -1.51
N TYR A 76 -12.90 -7.53 -0.36
CA TYR A 76 -12.65 -6.49 0.64
C TYR A 76 -11.35 -6.76 1.41
N GLN A 77 -11.16 -7.98 1.89
CA GLN A 77 -9.94 -8.44 2.52
C GLN A 77 -8.74 -8.30 1.58
N ARG A 78 -8.92 -8.66 0.30
CA ARG A 78 -7.89 -8.47 -0.73
C ARG A 78 -7.57 -7.00 -0.96
N PHE A 79 -8.58 -6.14 -0.98
CA PHE A 79 -8.38 -4.70 -1.09
C PHE A 79 -7.56 -4.16 0.09
N LEU A 80 -7.92 -4.52 1.32
CA LEU A 80 -7.22 -4.06 2.53
C LEU A 80 -5.77 -4.54 2.60
N ILE A 81 -5.50 -5.82 2.30
CA ILE A 81 -4.10 -6.30 2.32
C ILE A 81 -3.27 -5.64 1.22
N ASN A 82 -3.86 -5.36 0.06
CA ASN A 82 -3.20 -4.65 -1.02
C ASN A 82 -2.87 -3.21 -0.65
N GLU A 83 -3.72 -2.51 0.13
CA GLU A 83 -3.41 -1.16 0.62
C GLU A 83 -2.11 -1.14 1.44
N GLU A 84 -1.93 -2.12 2.34
CA GLU A 84 -0.69 -2.26 3.10
C GLU A 84 0.48 -2.73 2.21
N PHE A 85 0.21 -3.63 1.26
CA PHE A 85 1.22 -4.14 0.35
C PHE A 85 1.82 -3.05 -0.54
N ILE A 86 1.00 -2.07 -0.97
CA ILE A 86 1.47 -0.90 -1.71
C ILE A 86 2.50 -0.12 -0.89
N ASP A 87 2.21 0.17 0.38
CA ASP A 87 3.15 0.90 1.26
C ASP A 87 4.42 0.08 1.52
N VAL A 88 4.31 -1.24 1.66
CA VAL A 88 5.48 -2.14 1.76
C VAL A 88 6.35 -2.09 0.51
N LEU A 89 5.75 -2.12 -0.69
CA LEU A 89 6.49 -2.06 -1.95
C LEU A 89 7.16 -0.71 -2.16
N ILE A 90 6.49 0.39 -1.79
CA ILE A 90 7.07 1.74 -1.76
C ILE A 90 8.29 1.78 -0.82
N GLY A 91 8.16 1.26 0.40
CA GLY A 91 9.28 1.19 1.36
C GLY A 91 10.45 0.31 0.90
N ARG A 92 10.24 -0.52 -0.14
CA ARG A 92 11.26 -1.34 -0.79
C ARG A 92 11.72 -0.77 -2.14
N GLU A 93 11.24 0.41 -2.51
CA GLU A 93 11.51 1.06 -3.79
C GLU A 93 11.11 0.20 -5.01
N MET A 94 10.15 -0.72 -4.83
CA MET A 94 9.62 -1.60 -5.86
C MET A 94 8.44 -0.93 -6.57
N TYR A 95 8.72 0.19 -7.26
CA TYR A 95 7.69 1.10 -7.77
C TYR A 95 6.79 0.50 -8.84
N ASP A 96 7.33 -0.30 -9.75
CA ASP A 96 6.52 -0.94 -10.81
C ASP A 96 5.51 -1.94 -10.21
N ASP A 97 5.95 -2.75 -9.25
CA ASP A 97 5.08 -3.67 -8.53
C ASP A 97 4.04 -2.92 -7.70
N ALA A 98 4.43 -1.85 -7.01
CA ALA A 98 3.51 -1.00 -6.26
C ALA A 98 2.42 -0.41 -7.18
N LYS A 99 2.80 0.07 -8.36
CA LYS A 99 1.88 0.59 -9.38
C LYS A 99 0.91 -0.48 -9.88
N ASN A 100 1.40 -1.71 -10.09
CA ASN A 100 0.55 -2.84 -10.46
C ASN A 100 -0.49 -3.16 -9.38
N VAL A 101 -0.08 -3.20 -8.11
CA VAL A 101 -1.02 -3.43 -6.99
C VAL A 101 -2.01 -2.28 -6.84
N CYS A 102 -1.59 -1.03 -7.04
CA CYS A 102 -2.50 0.11 -7.08
C CYS A 102 -3.57 -0.04 -8.17
N ASN A 103 -3.20 -0.47 -9.38
CA ASN A 103 -4.15 -0.73 -10.46
C ASN A 103 -5.12 -1.87 -10.13
N ILE A 104 -4.66 -2.93 -9.45
CA ILE A 104 -5.53 -4.01 -8.98
C ILE A 104 -6.54 -3.46 -7.97
N ASN A 105 -6.10 -2.66 -6.99
CA ASN A 105 -7.00 -2.06 -6.02
C ASN A 105 -7.99 -1.07 -6.64
N LEU A 106 -7.56 -0.32 -7.66
CA LEU A 106 -8.44 0.54 -8.43
C LEU A 106 -9.57 -0.25 -9.09
N GLN A 107 -9.30 -1.44 -9.63
CA GLN A 107 -10.32 -2.33 -10.21
C GLN A 107 -11.22 -2.98 -9.16
N LEU A 108 -10.68 -3.27 -7.97
CA LEU A 108 -11.46 -3.83 -6.87
C LEU A 108 -12.37 -2.78 -6.22
N PHE A 109 -11.99 -1.51 -6.25
CA PHE A 109 -12.64 -0.43 -5.51
C PHE A 109 -14.16 -0.38 -5.72
N ASP A 110 -14.64 -0.51 -6.96
CA ASP A 110 -16.08 -0.49 -7.24
C ASP A 110 -16.88 -1.56 -6.52
N ARG A 111 -16.26 -2.69 -6.19
CA ARG A 111 -16.89 -3.81 -5.47
C ARG A 111 -16.90 -3.63 -3.96
N VAL A 112 -16.04 -2.75 -3.44
CA VAL A 112 -15.78 -2.62 -2.00
C VAL A 112 -16.12 -1.26 -1.43
N LYS A 113 -16.33 -0.25 -2.29
CA LYS A 113 -16.52 1.15 -1.90
C LYS A 113 -17.64 1.36 -0.87
N ASP A 114 -18.77 0.68 -1.02
CA ASP A 114 -19.90 0.80 -0.08
C ASP A 114 -19.55 0.26 1.30
N ARG A 115 -18.80 -0.85 1.35
CA ARG A 115 -18.31 -1.42 2.61
C ARG A 115 -17.25 -0.53 3.25
N ILE A 116 -16.34 0.05 2.46
CA ILE A 116 -15.36 1.04 2.95
C ILE A 116 -16.08 2.22 3.58
N LEU A 117 -17.11 2.77 2.91
CA LEU A 117 -17.90 3.88 3.46
C LEU A 117 -18.58 3.49 4.77
N ALA A 118 -19.24 2.32 4.81
CA ALA A 118 -19.93 1.84 6.01
C ALA A 118 -18.98 1.69 7.20
N ASP A 119 -17.81 1.08 6.98
CA ASP A 119 -16.81 0.85 8.02
C ASP A 119 -16.14 2.15 8.51
N ASN A 120 -16.28 3.26 7.77
CA ASN A 120 -15.65 4.55 8.07
C ASN A 120 -16.67 5.70 8.30
N GLY A 121 -17.88 5.37 8.76
CA GLY A 121 -18.87 6.38 9.19
C GLY A 121 -19.44 7.22 8.04
N GLY A 122 -19.48 6.67 6.83
CA GLY A 122 -20.05 7.33 5.65
C GLY A 122 -19.07 8.19 4.86
N ALA A 123 -17.77 8.16 5.18
CA ALA A 123 -16.72 8.86 4.44
C ALA A 123 -15.59 7.90 4.05
N TYR A 124 -14.95 8.14 2.90
CA TYR A 124 -13.75 7.38 2.56
C TYR A 124 -12.58 7.80 3.47
N PRO A 125 -11.70 6.86 3.86
CA PRO A 125 -10.50 7.18 4.59
C PRO A 125 -9.67 8.26 3.89
N SER A 126 -9.14 9.21 4.67
CA SER A 126 -8.24 10.23 4.15
C SER A 126 -6.96 9.63 3.56
N ARG A 127 -6.55 8.44 4.03
CA ARG A 127 -5.43 7.67 3.48
C ARG A 127 -5.95 6.41 2.78
N LEU A 128 -5.89 6.46 1.46
CA LEU A 128 -5.97 5.29 0.58
C LEU A 128 -4.67 5.22 -0.21
N ALA A 129 -3.91 4.14 -0.01
CA ALA A 129 -2.59 3.93 -0.58
C ALA A 129 -2.67 3.85 -2.10
N PHE A 130 -3.60 3.08 -2.67
CA PHE A 130 -3.73 3.00 -4.14
C PHE A 130 -3.98 4.37 -4.79
N ARG A 131 -4.70 5.27 -4.10
CA ARG A 131 -4.97 6.62 -4.59
C ARG A 131 -3.72 7.50 -4.52
N ASN A 132 -3.10 7.57 -3.34
CA ASN A 132 -1.99 8.49 -3.07
C ASN A 132 -0.67 8.01 -3.70
N ARG A 133 -0.31 6.73 -3.48
CA ARG A 133 0.97 6.17 -3.95
C ARG A 133 1.04 6.02 -5.45
N TYR A 134 -0.08 5.80 -6.13
CA TYR A 134 -0.09 5.80 -7.58
C TYR A 134 0.36 7.16 -8.15
N LEU A 135 -0.13 8.26 -7.57
CA LEU A 135 0.30 9.61 -7.95
C LEU A 135 1.78 9.85 -7.61
N ASP A 136 2.21 9.42 -6.41
CA ASP A 136 3.62 9.50 -6.00
C ASP A 136 4.54 8.79 -7.03
N ILE A 137 4.13 7.62 -7.54
CA ILE A 137 4.90 6.85 -8.52
C ILE A 137 4.89 7.56 -9.89
N ILE A 138 3.72 7.77 -10.50
CA ILE A 138 3.67 8.26 -11.88
C ILE A 138 4.21 9.68 -12.01
N VAL A 139 4.03 10.54 -10.98
CA VAL A 139 4.52 11.93 -11.00
C VAL A 139 5.92 12.04 -10.41
N GLY A 140 6.13 11.44 -9.23
CA GLY A 140 7.36 11.57 -8.46
C GLY A 140 8.50 10.70 -8.99
N VAL A 141 8.21 9.51 -9.51
CA VAL A 141 9.23 8.58 -10.04
C VAL A 141 9.30 8.67 -11.57
N GLU A 142 8.16 8.60 -12.25
CA GLU A 142 8.13 8.45 -13.72
C GLU A 142 7.98 9.79 -14.49
N ALA A 143 7.73 10.89 -13.78
CA ALA A 143 7.51 12.22 -14.37
C ALA A 143 6.39 12.27 -15.44
N GLN A 144 5.39 11.39 -15.34
CA GLN A 144 4.21 11.33 -16.20
C GLN A 144 3.11 12.30 -15.71
N TYR A 145 3.35 13.59 -15.86
CA TYR A 145 2.44 14.64 -15.35
C TYR A 145 1.04 14.62 -15.98
N GLU A 146 0.94 14.36 -17.28
CA GLU A 146 -0.36 14.30 -17.96
C GLU A 146 -1.21 13.12 -17.43
N GLU A 147 -0.57 11.98 -17.17
CA GLU A 147 -1.25 10.86 -16.50
C GLU A 147 -1.65 11.20 -15.08
N GLY A 148 -0.79 11.92 -14.34
CA GLY A 148 -1.12 12.48 -13.04
C GLY A 148 -2.39 13.32 -13.04
N TYR A 149 -2.55 14.24 -14.01
CA TYR A 149 -3.77 15.03 -14.14
C TYR A 149 -4.99 14.16 -14.45
N ARG A 150 -4.89 13.20 -15.40
CA ARG A 150 -5.99 12.28 -15.72
C ARG A 150 -6.44 11.47 -14.51
N MET A 151 -5.50 11.00 -13.69
CA MET A 151 -5.81 10.23 -12.51
C MET A 151 -6.44 11.05 -11.39
N LEU A 152 -6.06 12.32 -11.24
CA LEU A 152 -6.74 13.23 -10.31
C LEU A 152 -8.21 13.40 -10.68
N ASP A 153 -8.51 13.58 -11.96
CA ASP A 153 -9.89 13.71 -12.45
C ASP A 153 -10.69 12.43 -12.22
N LYS A 154 -10.08 11.28 -12.54
CA LYS A 154 -10.69 9.98 -12.27
C LYS A 154 -10.99 9.77 -10.78
N TYR A 155 -10.07 10.12 -9.88
CA TYR A 155 -10.30 9.99 -8.44
C TYR A 155 -11.40 10.92 -7.95
N HIS A 156 -11.51 12.12 -8.51
CA HIS A 156 -12.61 13.02 -8.21
C HIS A 156 -13.96 12.44 -8.69
N GLU A 157 -14.05 11.94 -9.92
CA GLU A 157 -15.25 11.27 -10.45
C GLU A 157 -15.68 10.06 -9.61
N MET A 158 -14.72 9.37 -8.99
CA MET A 158 -14.97 8.25 -8.07
C MET A 158 -15.41 8.67 -6.66
N GLY A 159 -15.43 9.98 -6.37
CA GLY A 159 -15.73 10.53 -5.03
C GLY A 159 -14.58 10.38 -4.03
N LEU A 160 -13.36 10.08 -4.50
CA LEU A 160 -12.17 9.90 -3.68
C LEU A 160 -11.41 11.21 -3.41
N LEU A 161 -11.78 12.29 -4.12
CA LEU A 161 -11.30 13.65 -3.94
C LEU A 161 -12.49 14.61 -3.99
N SER A 162 -12.53 15.57 -3.08
CA SER A 162 -13.45 16.72 -3.18
C SER A 162 -13.01 17.68 -4.31
N ASP A 163 -13.88 18.64 -4.65
CA ASP A 163 -13.54 19.72 -5.58
C ASP A 163 -12.31 20.52 -5.11
N ASP A 164 -12.29 20.89 -3.82
CA ASP A 164 -11.19 21.63 -3.20
C ASP A 164 -9.88 20.83 -3.25
N ASP A 165 -9.94 19.53 -2.95
CA ASP A 165 -8.77 18.64 -3.01
C ASP A 165 -8.24 18.48 -4.44
N LEU A 166 -9.14 18.39 -5.43
CA LEU A 166 -8.78 18.30 -6.84
C LEU A 166 -8.04 19.57 -7.29
N GLU A 167 -8.58 20.75 -6.99
CA GLU A 167 -7.94 22.02 -7.33
C GLU A 167 -6.56 22.15 -6.68
N TYR A 168 -6.48 21.88 -5.37
CA TYR A 168 -5.22 21.92 -4.63
C TYR A 168 -4.18 20.98 -5.23
N ARG A 169 -4.54 19.71 -5.49
CA ARG A 169 -3.60 18.71 -6.03
C ARG A 169 -3.17 19.03 -7.45
N ARG A 170 -4.05 19.57 -8.31
CA ARG A 170 -3.70 20.04 -9.66
C ARG A 170 -2.67 21.18 -9.60
N ASN A 171 -2.88 22.14 -8.70
CA ASN A 171 -1.92 23.24 -8.48
C ASN A 171 -0.58 22.71 -7.95
N SER A 172 -0.60 21.78 -7.00
CA SER A 172 0.61 21.12 -6.49
C SER A 172 1.38 20.41 -7.61
N LEU A 173 0.70 19.68 -8.49
CA LEU A 173 1.32 18.97 -9.60
C LEU A 173 1.95 19.92 -10.63
N LYS A 174 1.30 21.06 -10.90
CA LYS A 174 1.84 22.14 -11.74
C LYS A 174 3.11 22.74 -11.14
N VAL A 175 3.10 23.06 -9.84
CA VAL A 175 4.28 23.61 -9.14
C VAL A 175 5.43 22.60 -9.15
N HIS A 176 5.16 21.33 -8.85
CA HIS A 176 6.17 20.27 -8.88
C HIS A 176 6.81 20.11 -10.27
N ARG A 177 6.01 20.17 -11.35
CA ARG A 177 6.52 20.14 -12.73
C ARG A 177 7.45 21.30 -13.04
N LEU A 178 7.09 22.52 -12.61
CA LEU A 178 7.90 23.72 -12.79
C LEU A 178 9.22 23.62 -12.03
N GLN A 179 9.18 23.18 -10.76
CA GLN A 179 10.37 22.96 -9.95
C GLN A 179 11.33 21.96 -10.60
N ARG A 180 10.84 20.78 -11.00
CA ARG A 180 11.70 19.79 -11.68
C ARG A 180 12.29 20.28 -13.00
N THR A 181 11.52 21.05 -13.76
CA THR A 181 12.01 21.66 -15.00
C THR A 181 13.11 22.67 -14.72
N PHE A 182 12.91 23.52 -13.71
CA PHE A 182 13.90 24.49 -13.26
C PHE A 182 15.17 23.77 -12.79
N ASP A 183 15.06 22.81 -11.87
CA ASP A 183 16.20 22.02 -11.39
C ASP A 183 16.95 21.36 -12.55
N GLY A 184 16.25 20.78 -13.53
CA GLY A 184 16.86 20.22 -14.73
C GLY A 184 17.69 21.24 -15.54
N VAL A 185 17.23 22.48 -15.66
CA VAL A 185 17.94 23.57 -16.34
C VAL A 185 19.21 23.98 -15.58
N TYR A 186 19.16 24.07 -14.25
CA TYR A 186 20.30 24.51 -13.44
C TYR A 186 21.29 23.39 -13.10
N THR A 187 20.89 22.12 -13.25
CA THR A 187 21.81 20.97 -13.13
C THR A 187 22.53 20.67 -14.45
N TYR A 188 22.15 21.32 -15.56
CA TYR A 188 22.85 21.20 -16.84
C TYR A 188 24.24 21.85 -16.75
N ARG A 189 25.28 21.03 -16.56
CA ARG A 189 26.66 21.41 -16.87
C ARG A 189 26.93 21.01 -18.33
N PRO A 190 27.17 21.97 -19.25
CA PRO A 190 27.63 21.62 -20.58
C PRO A 190 28.91 20.77 -20.44
N LYS A 191 28.94 19.60 -21.09
CA LYS A 191 30.17 18.81 -21.19
C LYS A 191 31.15 19.61 -22.04
N GLY A 192 32.13 20.21 -21.38
CA GLY A 192 33.42 20.67 -21.91
C GLY A 192 33.38 21.38 -23.27
N GLU A 193 33.54 22.70 -23.24
CA GLU A 193 34.45 23.36 -24.19
C GLU A 193 35.90 23.02 -23.82
#